data_AF-A0A1H8E959-F1
#
_entry.id   AF-A0A1H8E959-F1
#
_cell.length_a   1.000
_cell.length_b   1.000
_cell.length_c   1.000
_cell.angle_alpha   90.00
_cell.angle_beta   90.00
_cell.angle_gamma   90.00
#
_symmetry.space_group_name_H-M   'P 1'
#
loop_
_entity.id
_entity.type
_entity.pdbx_description
1 polymer ?
#
loop_
_entity_poly.entity_id
_entity_poly.type
_entity_poly.pdbx_seq_one_letter_code
_entity_poly.pdbx_strand_id
1 'polypeptide(L)'
;MLGQHGHFALYAAEKLPYAIERYRDEAARLYGVLDRQLARTGAYVAGDYSIADIACFPWTMTHKAQGFTLDDYPNVKRWYAEVRARPQVQAGLAIGKFVKEPFDEESRKIMFGQRAKEVLGKK
;
A
#
# COMPACT_ATOMS: atom_id res chain seq x y z
N MET A 1 -1.52 4.68 -6.54
CA MET A 1 -1.97 3.57 -7.42
C MET A 1 -1.69 2.17 -6.89
N LEU A 2 -0.94 2.02 -5.78
CA LEU A 2 -0.72 0.70 -5.14
C LEU A 2 -2.03 -0.03 -4.78
N GLY A 3 -3.10 0.68 -4.44
CA GLY A 3 -4.42 0.07 -4.21
C GLY A 3 -5.01 -0.60 -5.46
N GLN A 4 -4.87 0.01 -6.64
CA GLN A 4 -5.36 -0.58 -7.89
C GLN A 4 -4.50 -1.79 -8.29
N HIS A 5 -3.18 -1.67 -8.18
CA HIS A 5 -2.27 -2.80 -8.38
C HIS A 5 -2.63 -3.96 -7.45
N GLY A 6 -2.75 -3.70 -6.15
CA GLY A 6 -3.17 -4.70 -5.16
C GLY A 6 -4.53 -5.31 -5.47
N HIS A 7 -5.52 -4.53 -5.95
CA HIS A 7 -6.81 -5.05 -6.36
C HIS A 7 -6.70 -6.07 -7.48
N PHE A 8 -6.13 -5.71 -8.63
CA PHE A 8 -6.04 -6.60 -9.78
C PHE A 8 -5.07 -7.78 -9.55
N ALA A 9 -3.95 -7.54 -8.87
CA ALA A 9 -2.96 -8.57 -8.59
C ALA A 9 -3.43 -9.57 -7.53
N LEU A 10 -4.05 -9.12 -6.43
CA LEU A 10 -4.30 -9.96 -5.25
C LEU A 10 -5.77 -10.35 -5.06
N TYR A 11 -6.72 -9.47 -5.37
CA TYR A 11 -8.11 -9.65 -4.94
C TYR A 11 -9.09 -9.97 -6.07
N ALA A 12 -8.86 -9.43 -7.27
CA ALA A 12 -9.71 -9.65 -8.44
C ALA A 12 -9.84 -11.15 -8.74
N ALA A 13 -11.09 -11.59 -8.91
CA ALA A 13 -11.44 -12.99 -9.18
C ALA A 13 -10.90 -13.45 -10.54
N GLU A 14 -11.06 -12.60 -11.56
CA GLU A 14 -10.47 -12.80 -12.88
C GLU A 14 -9.15 -12.02 -12.97
N LYS A 15 -8.12 -12.66 -13.53
CA LYS A 15 -6.83 -12.01 -13.78
C LYS A 15 -6.86 -11.33 -15.14
N LEU A 16 -6.64 -10.02 -15.12
CA LEU A 16 -6.58 -9.17 -16.31
C LEU A 16 -5.13 -8.70 -16.49
N PRO A 17 -4.32 -9.36 -17.35
CA PRO A 17 -2.88 -9.10 -17.46
C PRO A 17 -2.56 -7.63 -17.72
N TYR A 18 -3.27 -7.00 -18.66
CA TYR A 18 -3.08 -5.58 -18.98
C TYR A 18 -3.27 -4.65 -17.76
N ALA A 19 -4.31 -4.88 -16.96
CA ALA A 19 -4.57 -4.05 -15.78
C ALA A 19 -3.47 -4.26 -14.71
N ILE A 20 -3.06 -5.50 -14.50
CA ILE A 20 -1.98 -5.85 -13.55
C ILE A 20 -0.69 -5.16 -13.98
N GLU A 21 -0.27 -5.29 -15.24
CA GLU A 21 0.95 -4.70 -15.75
C GLU A 21 0.91 -3.16 -15.68
N ARG A 22 -0.18 -2.56 -16.16
CA ARG A 22 -0.36 -1.09 -16.12
C ARG A 22 -0.21 -0.54 -14.70
N TYR A 23 -0.86 -1.16 -13.72
CA TYR A 23 -0.81 -0.66 -12.34
C TYR A 23 0.48 -1.06 -11.60
N ARG A 24 1.13 -2.16 -12.00
CA ARG A 24 2.47 -2.51 -11.53
C ARG A 24 3.47 -1.44 -11.95
N ASP A 25 3.47 -1.05 -13.22
CA ASP A 25 4.40 -0.04 -13.75
C ASP A 25 4.17 1.33 -13.08
N GLU A 26 2.92 1.72 -12.87
CA GLU A 26 2.61 2.96 -12.17
C GLU A 26 2.98 2.90 -10.68
N ALA A 27 2.83 1.75 -10.02
CA ALA A 27 3.32 1.57 -8.65
C ALA A 27 4.86 1.64 -8.57
N ALA A 28 5.57 1.04 -9.52
CA ALA A 28 7.03 1.14 -9.65
C ALA A 28 7.47 2.61 -9.86
N ARG A 29 6.77 3.35 -10.72
CA ARG A 29 7.02 4.78 -10.95
C ARG A 29 6.82 5.60 -9.67
N LEU A 30 5.77 5.33 -8.89
CA LEU A 30 5.51 6.00 -7.62
C LEU A 30 6.61 5.72 -6.58
N TYR A 31 7.12 4.49 -6.50
CA TYR A 31 8.31 4.20 -5.69
C TYR A 31 9.51 5.02 -6.15
N GLY A 32 9.75 5.15 -7.46
CA GLY A 32 10.83 5.99 -7.99
C GLY A 32 10.64 7.50 -7.75
N VAL A 33 9.40 8.00 -7.63
CA VAL A 33 9.12 9.37 -7.20
C VAL A 33 9.45 9.55 -5.72
N LEU A 34 8.99 8.63 -4.87
CA LEU A 34 9.24 8.67 -3.44
C LEU A 34 10.74 8.56 -3.13
N ASP A 35 11.45 7.67 -3.83
CA ASP A 35 12.89 7.48 -3.66
C ASP A 35 13.68 8.76 -3.95
N ARG A 36 13.38 9.43 -5.08
CA ARG A 36 14.01 10.71 -5.45
C ARG A 36 13.67 11.83 -4.45
N GLN A 37 12.44 11.86 -3.95
CA GLN A 37 12.05 12.85 -2.95
C GLN A 37 12.81 12.65 -1.64
N LEU A 38 12.92 11.40 -1.17
CA LEU A 38 13.68 11.06 0.04
C LEU A 38 15.18 11.30 -0.11
N ALA A 39 15.73 11.14 -1.31
CA ALA A 39 17.10 11.55 -1.62
C ALA A 39 17.28 13.07 -1.49
N ARG A 40 16.32 13.86 -1.98
CA ARG A 40 16.34 15.32 -1.92
C ARG A 40 16.24 15.86 -0.49
N THR A 41 15.40 15.25 0.34
CA THR A 41 15.17 15.70 1.72
C THR A 41 16.15 15.10 2.72
N GLY A 42 16.81 14.00 2.38
CA GLY A 42 17.85 13.34 3.19
C GLY A 42 17.34 12.55 4.39
N ALA A 43 16.09 12.76 4.84
CA ALA A 43 15.50 12.08 5.99
C ALA A 43 14.09 11.59 5.68
N TYR A 44 13.08 12.43 5.87
CA TYR A 44 11.66 12.10 5.73
C TYR A 44 11.04 12.72 4.48
N VAL A 45 9.81 12.35 4.14
CA VAL A 45 9.16 12.78 2.88
C VAL A 45 9.14 14.31 2.73
N ALA A 46 8.99 15.05 3.84
CA ALA A 46 8.96 16.51 3.88
C ALA A 46 10.22 17.13 4.53
N GLY A 47 11.32 16.39 4.68
CA GLY A 47 12.47 16.79 5.49
C GLY A 47 12.36 16.24 6.90
N ASP A 48 11.42 16.78 7.67
CA ASP A 48 11.08 16.30 9.02
C ASP A 48 9.95 15.25 9.00
N TYR A 49 9.92 14.40 10.03
CA TYR A 49 8.87 13.39 10.17
C TYR A 49 7.51 14.07 10.31
N SER A 50 6.58 13.71 9.44
CA SER A 50 5.30 14.39 9.34
C SER A 50 4.16 13.43 8.98
N ILE A 51 2.96 14.00 8.85
CA ILE A 51 1.80 13.28 8.32
C ILE A 51 2.03 12.72 6.90
N ALA A 52 2.98 13.26 6.13
CA ALA A 52 3.33 12.72 4.83
C ALA A 52 3.92 11.29 4.96
N ASP A 53 4.81 11.08 5.93
CA ASP A 53 5.38 9.76 6.22
C ASP A 53 4.30 8.81 6.74
N ILE A 54 3.43 9.29 7.63
CA ILE A 54 2.30 8.52 8.17
C ILE A 54 1.35 8.08 7.05
N ALA A 55 1.09 8.94 6.06
CA ALA A 55 0.23 8.63 4.93
C ALA A 55 0.88 7.64 3.94
N CYS A 56 2.19 7.77 3.68
CA CYS A 56 2.89 6.92 2.72
C CYS A 56 3.27 5.55 3.29
N PHE A 57 3.67 5.48 4.56
CA PHE A 57 4.27 4.27 5.16
C PHE A 57 3.37 3.03 5.11
N PRO A 58 2.06 3.09 5.42
CA PRO A 58 1.20 1.91 5.34
C PRO A 58 1.14 1.29 3.94
N TRP A 59 1.21 2.10 2.89
CA TRP A 59 1.21 1.62 1.52
C TRP A 59 2.51 0.88 1.17
N THR A 60 3.66 1.33 1.66
CA THR A 60 4.96 0.68 1.41
C THR A 60 5.16 -0.61 2.19
N MET A 61 4.51 -0.78 3.35
CA MET A 61 4.55 -2.03 4.11
C MET A 61 4.13 -3.25 3.29
N THR A 62 3.23 -3.08 2.33
CA THR A 62 2.69 -4.17 1.51
C THR A 62 3.53 -4.52 0.28
N HIS A 63 4.70 -3.88 0.08
CA HIS A 63 5.58 -4.08 -1.08
C HIS A 63 5.81 -5.55 -1.47
N LYS A 64 6.19 -6.42 -0.52
CA LYS A 64 6.44 -7.85 -0.79
C LYS A 64 5.20 -8.56 -1.32
N ALA A 65 4.05 -8.33 -0.68
CA ALA A 65 2.79 -8.91 -1.12
C ALA A 65 2.39 -8.41 -2.52
N GLN A 66 2.79 -7.19 -2.87
CA GLN A 66 2.56 -6.59 -4.19
C GLN A 66 3.65 -6.93 -5.23
N GLY A 67 4.63 -7.78 -4.89
CA GLY A 67 5.67 -8.23 -5.81
C GLY A 67 6.83 -7.25 -6.01
N PHE A 68 7.05 -6.32 -5.08
CA PHE A 68 8.16 -5.37 -5.12
C PHE A 68 9.23 -5.73 -4.09
N THR A 69 10.50 -5.57 -4.49
CA THR A 69 11.62 -5.43 -3.55
C THR A 69 11.89 -3.94 -3.32
N LEU A 70 12.33 -3.57 -2.11
CA LEU A 70 12.82 -2.20 -1.87
C LEU A 70 14.30 -2.04 -2.24
N ASP A 71 14.98 -3.11 -2.65
CA ASP A 71 16.39 -3.04 -3.05
C ASP A 71 16.62 -2.14 -4.27
N ASP A 72 15.61 -2.02 -5.13
CA ASP A 72 15.60 -1.11 -6.29
C ASP A 72 15.43 0.38 -5.90
N TYR A 73 15.09 0.66 -4.64
CA TYR A 73 14.73 1.99 -4.13
C TYR A 73 15.49 2.26 -2.81
N PRO A 74 16.79 2.56 -2.85
CA PRO A 74 17.65 2.60 -1.66
C PRO A 74 17.20 3.63 -0.62
N ASN A 75 16.68 4.79 -1.04
CA ASN A 75 16.21 5.83 -0.13
C ASN A 75 14.88 5.43 0.50
N VAL A 76 13.98 4.80 -0.25
CA VAL A 76 12.75 4.21 0.29
C VAL A 76 13.08 3.09 1.28
N LYS A 77 14.03 2.22 0.96
CA LYS A 77 14.46 1.11 1.85
C LYS A 77 14.98 1.64 3.19
N ARG A 78 15.85 2.65 3.16
CA ARG A 78 16.35 3.34 4.35
C ARG A 78 15.21 3.95 5.17
N TRP A 79 14.41 4.81 4.54
CA TRP A 79 13.27 5.49 5.17
C TRP A 79 12.26 4.49 5.76
N TYR A 80 11.99 3.39 5.05
CA TYR A 80 11.10 2.33 5.52
C TYR A 80 11.62 1.71 6.82
N ALA A 81 12.92 1.40 6.89
CA ALA A 81 13.54 0.84 8.10
C ALA A 81 13.49 1.84 9.26
N GLU A 82 13.82 3.11 9.01
CA GLU A 82 13.78 4.18 10.01
C GLU A 82 12.36 4.40 10.57
N VAL A 83 11.37 4.59 9.69
CA VAL A 83 9.97 4.81 10.10
C VAL A 83 9.42 3.58 10.82
N ARG A 84 9.71 2.37 10.33
CA ARG A 84 9.27 1.13 10.96
C ARG A 84 9.88 0.97 12.36
N ALA A 85 11.11 1.40 12.60
CA ALA A 85 11.76 1.28 13.90
C ALA A 85 11.18 2.21 14.98
N ARG A 86 10.36 3.22 14.61
CA ARG A 86 9.81 4.20 15.56
C ARG A 86 8.87 3.51 16.58
N PRO A 87 9.01 3.79 17.90
CA PRO A 87 8.17 3.19 18.93
C PRO A 87 6.67 3.41 18.71
N GLN A 88 6.27 4.61 18.26
CA GLN A 88 4.87 4.95 18.00
C GLN A 88 4.30 4.19 16.81
N VAL A 89 5.12 3.95 15.78
CA VAL A 89 4.73 3.14 14.61
C VAL A 89 4.58 1.68 15.05
N GLN A 90 5.53 1.14 15.81
CA GLN A 90 5.43 -0.22 16.36
C GLN A 90 4.19 -0.39 17.24
N ALA A 91 3.87 0.58 18.11
CA ALA A 91 2.67 0.56 18.93
C ALA A 91 1.40 0.54 18.08
N GLY A 92 1.30 1.39 17.05
CA GLY A 92 0.16 1.39 16.13
C GLY A 92 0.02 0.07 15.36
N LEU A 93 1.13 -0.52 14.91
CA LEU A 93 1.13 -1.82 14.23
C LEU A 93 0.74 -2.97 15.17
N ALA A 94 0.97 -2.85 16.48
CA ALA A 94 0.58 -3.87 17.45
C ALA A 94 -0.94 -3.96 17.64
N ILE A 95 -1.67 -2.83 17.50
CA ILE A 95 -3.14 -2.79 17.62
C ILE A 95 -3.81 -3.63 16.54
N GLY A 96 -3.25 -3.64 15.33
CA GLY A 96 -3.83 -4.29 14.15
C GLY A 96 -3.39 -5.73 13.89
N LYS A 97 -2.77 -6.41 14.87
CA LYS A 97 -2.37 -7.83 14.73
C LYS A 97 -3.59 -8.75 14.81
N PHE A 98 -4.47 -8.68 13.82
CA PHE A 98 -5.56 -9.63 13.64
C PHE A 98 -5.09 -10.88 12.89
N VAL A 99 -5.76 -12.00 13.12
CA VAL A 99 -5.56 -13.22 12.34
C VAL A 99 -5.92 -12.91 10.88
N LYS A 100 -4.97 -13.14 9.96
CA LYS A 100 -5.21 -13.01 8.52
C LYS A 100 -5.91 -14.27 8.03
N GLU A 101 -7.22 -14.33 8.21
CA GLU A 101 -8.03 -15.36 7.57
C GLU A 101 -8.31 -14.96 6.11
N PRO A 102 -8.29 -15.91 5.16
CA PRO A 102 -8.76 -15.65 3.81
C PRO A 102 -10.21 -15.16 3.85
N PHE A 103 -10.55 -14.17 3.02
CA PHE A 103 -11.92 -13.69 2.92
C PHE A 103 -12.84 -14.81 2.44
N ASP A 104 -13.83 -15.16 3.24
CA ASP A 104 -14.95 -16.02 2.82
C ASP A 104 -15.83 -15.32 1.77
N GLU A 105 -16.78 -16.05 1.21
CA GLU A 105 -17.64 -15.55 0.14
C GLU A 105 -18.49 -14.34 0.59
N GLU A 106 -18.97 -14.36 1.84
CA GLU A 106 -19.74 -13.26 2.43
C GLU A 106 -18.87 -12.00 2.56
N SER A 107 -17.65 -12.13 3.10
CA SER A 107 -16.68 -11.04 3.22
C SER A 107 -16.31 -10.46 1.86
N ARG A 108 -16.10 -11.31 0.85
CA ARG A 108 -15.82 -10.86 -0.53
C ARG A 108 -17.00 -10.09 -1.12
N LYS A 109 -18.23 -10.54 -0.88
CA LYS A 109 -19.45 -9.84 -1.32
C LYS A 109 -19.58 -8.47 -0.63
N ILE A 110 -19.31 -8.39 0.67
CA ILE A 110 -19.34 -7.13 1.43
C ILE A 110 -18.26 -6.16 0.91
N MET A 111 -17.03 -6.64 0.69
CA MET A 111 -15.90 -5.77 0.33
C MET A 111 -15.90 -5.31 -1.13
N PHE A 112 -16.37 -6.15 -2.07
CA PHE A 112 -16.23 -5.89 -3.51
C PHE A 112 -17.55 -5.91 -4.29
N GLY A 113 -18.63 -6.42 -3.70
CA GLY A 113 -19.93 -6.58 -4.37
C GLY A 113 -20.93 -5.47 -4.09
N GLN A 114 -20.67 -4.57 -3.14
CA GLN A 114 -21.58 -3.47 -2.80
C GLN A 114 -21.58 -2.40 -3.88
N ARG A 115 -22.78 -2.05 -4.37
CA ARG A 115 -22.96 -0.91 -5.27
C ARG A 115 -23.44 0.31 -4.49
N ALA A 116 -22.97 1.50 -4.90
CA ALA A 116 -23.36 2.76 -4.25
C ALA A 116 -24.89 2.93 -4.12
N LYS A 117 -25.66 2.49 -5.12
CA LYS A 117 -27.13 2.52 -5.10
C LYS A 117 -27.75 1.65 -4.00
N GLU A 118 -27.17 0.46 -3.75
CA GLU A 118 -27.63 -0.49 -2.73
C GLU A 118 -27.35 0.07 -1.33
N VAL A 119 -26.19 0.69 -1.12
CA VAL A 119 -25.82 1.34 0.15
C VAL A 119 -26.69 2.56 0.45
N LEU A 120 -27.02 3.35 -0.59
CA LEU A 120 -27.86 4.55 -0.47
C LEU A 120 -29.37 4.25 -0.40
N GLY A 121 -29.78 2.98 -0.46
CA GLY A 121 -31.19 2.59 -0.50
C GLY A 121 -31.94 3.08 -1.74
N LYS A 122 -31.22 3.45 -2.81
CA LYS A 122 -31.79 3.94 -4.07
C LYS A 122 -31.94 2.75 -5.01
N LYS A 123 -33.18 2.40 -5.38
CA LYS A 123 -33.48 1.34 -6.35
C LYS A 123 -32.86 1.65 -7.71
#